data_AF-A0A0M1VU09-F1
#
_entry.id   AF-A0A0M1VU09-F1
#
_cell.length_a   1.000
_cell.length_b   1.000
_cell.length_c   1.000
_cell.angle_alpha   90.00
_cell.angle_beta   90.00
_cell.angle_gamma   90.00
#
_symmetry.space_group_name_H-M   'P 1'
#
loop_
_entity.id
_entity.type
_entity.pdbx_description
1 polymer ?
#
loop_
_entity_poly.entity_id
_entity_poly.type
_entity_poly.pdbx_seq_one_letter_code
_entity_poly.pdbx_strand_id
1 'polypeptide(L)'
;MRVNDFDEDLKFKKKRTSNLSFIIKIVLIIFAMFMLFFIFFINFSPNEKDVNSFEIETNGEKYGKSEFIKYNGKVYVLVWGNGMYTLNNVDIGTFRAISSEDFYSKVVGLDKNHVYFGNIVIPDLDPNKFYIIGNGYYSDGTNTYYCSPVSERNKDLSIISELFQMTINVFSKNKKPQTYIYPYKKVETDKKLRAVKNMFSFATDGKKVYYNGEILENADLNTLKSVDGYTEYFVDKENVYYKTRLLPVKNSGELKIVSTRQRESFLYDEANGYVFIEDYSFDREKAPYKVLGNGGNHLYNLFFVAKDGIYFYNTQKKKQERIGDNIFSGNIEELTPNVFTDDKNIYYFDTYDVWFNGKNTGRILTSKNTIIYYLDKKDNWEKVKDIRDGTVVGTIWKKENDYYYFDEFYMKNTIYQIVDNETLDYLLNTNNINHDNMVNLVENKKLIVVNGEEKIRATTELNGVYRFVIKYSKIFLFILIAIGGIFRLYKNSKEKNKKITKIIKK
;
A
#
# COMPACT_ATOMS: atom_id res chain seq x y z
N MET A 1 -33.01 -41.99 21.73
CA MET A 1 -34.13 -41.79 22.69
C MET A 1 -33.99 -42.84 23.78
N ARG A 2 -33.87 -42.44 25.05
CA ARG A 2 -33.89 -43.37 26.20
C ARG A 2 -35.22 -43.19 26.93
N VAL A 3 -35.79 -44.32 27.33
CA VAL A 3 -37.15 -44.54 27.83
C VAL A 3 -37.26 -44.06 29.28
N ASN A 4 -37.43 -42.75 29.54
CA ASN A 4 -37.77 -42.24 30.88
C ASN A 4 -38.43 -40.85 30.91
N ASP A 5 -39.06 -40.39 29.81
CA ASP A 5 -39.66 -39.05 29.71
C ASP A 5 -41.21 -39.02 29.83
N PHE A 6 -41.84 -40.04 30.41
CA PHE A 6 -43.31 -40.06 30.62
C PHE A 6 -43.69 -40.43 32.05
N ASP A 7 -44.47 -39.54 32.70
CA ASP A 7 -45.38 -39.89 33.81
C ASP A 7 -46.78 -40.12 33.21
N GLU A 8 -47.58 -40.98 33.83
CA GLU A 8 -48.86 -41.56 33.36
C GLU A 8 -50.00 -40.60 32.96
N ASP A 9 -49.78 -39.28 32.99
CA ASP A 9 -50.81 -38.26 32.72
C ASP A 9 -50.58 -37.41 31.45
N LEU A 10 -49.71 -37.82 30.52
CA LEU A 10 -49.54 -37.17 29.20
C LEU A 10 -49.34 -35.63 29.24
N LYS A 11 -48.80 -35.08 30.33
CA LYS A 11 -48.44 -33.66 30.42
C LYS A 11 -46.97 -33.47 30.06
N PHE A 12 -46.70 -32.72 28.99
CA PHE A 12 -45.37 -32.24 28.65
C PHE A 12 -44.69 -31.63 29.89
N LYS A 13 -43.66 -32.29 30.44
CA LYS A 13 -42.70 -31.65 31.36
C LYS A 13 -42.01 -30.53 30.57
N LYS A 14 -42.51 -29.30 30.73
CA LYS A 14 -41.91 -28.09 30.18
C LYS A 14 -40.51 -27.94 30.77
N LYS A 15 -39.50 -28.46 30.07
CA LYS A 15 -38.09 -28.31 30.43
C LYS A 15 -37.77 -26.81 30.40
N ARG A 16 -37.73 -26.21 31.58
CA ARG A 16 -37.36 -24.81 31.79
C ARG A 16 -35.86 -24.67 31.57
N THR A 17 -35.39 -24.85 30.33
CA THR A 17 -34.05 -24.41 29.89
C THR A 17 -34.06 -22.89 29.83
N SER A 18 -34.05 -22.33 31.05
CA SER A 18 -33.55 -21.05 31.47
C SER A 18 -33.45 -19.99 30.37
N ASN A 19 -34.52 -19.21 30.19
CA ASN A 19 -34.49 -17.93 29.48
C ASN A 19 -33.28 -17.07 29.91
N LEU A 20 -32.75 -17.27 31.13
CA LEU A 20 -31.57 -16.59 31.64
C LEU A 20 -30.29 -16.96 30.87
N SER A 21 -30.07 -18.22 30.48
CA SER A 21 -28.88 -18.61 29.68
C SER A 21 -28.91 -17.98 28.29
N PHE A 22 -30.08 -17.91 27.67
CA PHE A 22 -30.29 -17.24 26.38
C PHE A 22 -30.11 -15.72 26.50
N ILE A 23 -30.65 -15.10 27.56
CA ILE A 23 -30.47 -13.68 27.86
C ILE A 23 -28.99 -13.36 28.14
N ILE A 24 -28.27 -14.18 28.92
CA ILE A 24 -26.84 -13.98 29.19
C ILE A 24 -26.02 -14.04 27.91
N LYS A 25 -26.30 -14.99 27.00
CA LYS A 25 -25.63 -15.05 25.69
C LYS A 25 -25.89 -13.79 24.86
N ILE A 26 -27.13 -13.30 24.85
CA ILE A 26 -27.49 -12.05 24.15
C ILE A 26 -26.79 -10.84 24.78
N VAL A 27 -26.75 -10.75 26.12
CA VAL A 27 -26.08 -9.66 26.84
C VAL A 27 -24.57 -9.68 26.58
N LEU A 28 -23.94 -10.86 26.54
CA LEU A 28 -22.52 -11.00 26.19
C LEU A 28 -22.24 -10.58 24.74
N ILE A 29 -23.12 -10.92 23.80
CA ILE A 29 -23.01 -10.47 22.40
C ILE A 29 -23.17 -8.95 22.31
N ILE A 30 -24.17 -8.37 22.97
CA ILE A 30 -24.37 -6.91 23.01
C ILE A 30 -23.18 -6.22 23.66
N PHE A 31 -22.63 -6.77 24.74
CA PHE A 31 -21.45 -6.22 25.41
C PHE A 31 -20.21 -6.30 24.52
N ALA A 32 -20.00 -7.41 23.81
CA ALA A 32 -18.92 -7.55 22.84
C ALA A 32 -19.07 -6.54 21.68
N MET A 33 -20.28 -6.36 21.16
CA MET A 33 -20.57 -5.36 20.12
C MET A 33 -20.40 -3.93 20.63
N PHE A 34 -20.79 -3.64 21.88
CA PHE A 34 -20.59 -2.35 22.52
C PHE A 34 -19.10 -2.07 22.72
N MET A 35 -18.30 -3.06 23.14
CA MET A 35 -16.84 -2.91 23.25
C MET A 35 -16.21 -2.63 21.89
N LEU A 36 -16.63 -3.32 20.82
CA LEU A 36 -16.16 -3.04 19.46
C LEU A 36 -16.54 -1.62 19.00
N PHE A 37 -17.76 -1.17 19.29
CA PHE A 37 -18.21 0.20 18.99
C PHE A 37 -17.48 1.26 19.82
N PHE A 38 -17.23 1.00 21.10
CA PHE A 38 -16.50 1.89 22.00
C PHE A 38 -15.04 2.04 21.57
N ILE A 39 -14.40 0.94 21.18
CA ILE A 39 -13.07 0.96 20.56
C ILE A 39 -13.11 1.81 19.28
N PHE A 40 -14.08 1.59 18.38
CA PHE A 40 -14.22 2.37 17.16
C PHE A 40 -14.42 3.88 17.43
N PHE A 41 -15.22 4.23 18.43
CA PHE A 41 -15.49 5.62 18.81
C PHE A 41 -14.24 6.31 19.40
N ILE A 42 -13.48 5.60 20.24
CA ILE A 42 -12.20 6.09 20.76
C ILE A 42 -11.19 6.37 19.63
N ASN A 43 -11.16 5.53 18.59
CA ASN A 43 -10.28 5.72 17.43
C ASN A 43 -10.59 7.00 16.62
N PHE A 44 -11.81 7.54 16.72
CA PHE A 44 -12.22 8.78 16.04
C PHE A 44 -12.16 10.01 16.93
N SER A 45 -11.84 9.87 18.22
CA SER A 45 -11.70 11.00 19.14
C SER A 45 -10.30 11.61 18.99
N PRO A 46 -10.17 12.91 18.68
CA PRO A 46 -8.86 13.56 18.62
C PRO A 46 -8.20 13.52 20.01
N ASN A 47 -6.96 13.02 20.08
CA ASN A 47 -6.16 13.03 21.30
C ASN A 47 -5.52 14.42 21.46
N GLU A 48 -6.09 15.25 22.33
CA GLU A 48 -5.62 16.63 22.64
C GLU A 48 -4.22 16.73 23.29
N LYS A 49 -3.43 15.65 23.36
CA LYS A 49 -2.17 15.60 24.13
C LYS A 49 -1.00 14.94 23.41
N ASP A 50 -0.94 15.05 22.09
CA ASP A 50 0.33 14.80 21.40
C ASP A 50 1.38 15.75 21.99
N VAL A 51 2.57 15.20 22.27
CA VAL A 51 3.76 16.01 22.56
C VAL A 51 3.81 17.11 21.50
N ASN A 52 3.84 18.38 21.89
CA ASN A 52 3.78 19.53 20.98
C ASN A 52 5.02 19.52 20.07
N SER A 53 4.94 18.73 19.00
CA SER A 53 6.08 18.38 18.16
C SER A 53 6.61 19.64 17.48
N PHE A 54 5.72 20.56 17.12
CA PHE A 54 6.06 21.87 16.60
C PHE A 54 6.91 22.70 17.59
N GLU A 55 6.54 22.72 18.87
CA GLU A 55 7.31 23.44 19.89
C GLU A 55 8.68 22.81 20.13
N ILE A 56 8.78 21.48 20.12
CA ILE A 56 10.06 20.77 20.25
C ILE A 56 10.95 21.02 19.04
N GLU A 57 10.40 20.95 17.83
CA GLU A 57 11.16 21.18 16.58
C GLU A 57 11.63 22.63 16.46
N THR A 58 10.83 23.59 16.96
CA THR A 58 11.12 25.02 16.85
C THR A 58 12.07 25.50 17.94
N ASN A 59 11.89 25.04 19.19
CA ASN A 59 12.60 25.58 20.37
C ASN A 59 13.63 24.62 20.95
N GLY A 60 13.69 23.38 20.46
CA GLY A 60 14.65 22.37 20.91
C GLY A 60 16.03 22.51 20.28
N GLU A 61 17.04 22.06 21.01
CA GLU A 61 18.43 22.03 20.58
C GLU A 61 18.71 20.71 19.85
N LYS A 62 18.95 20.75 18.53
CA LYS A 62 19.32 19.55 17.75
C LYS A 62 20.71 19.05 18.11
N TYR A 63 20.84 17.73 18.25
CA TYR A 63 22.14 17.08 18.38
C TYR A 63 22.84 17.01 17.01
N GLY A 64 23.52 18.09 16.62
CA GLY A 64 24.21 18.18 15.33
C GLY A 64 23.26 18.01 14.15
N LYS A 65 23.63 17.15 13.19
CA LYS A 65 22.82 16.83 11.99
C LYS A 65 21.87 15.63 12.19
N SER A 66 21.69 15.16 13.41
CA SER A 66 20.85 14.00 13.74
C SER A 66 19.35 14.36 13.85
N GLU A 67 18.52 13.34 13.99
CA GLU A 67 17.08 13.46 14.27
C GLU A 67 16.77 13.66 15.76
N PHE A 68 17.81 13.69 16.62
CA PHE A 68 17.63 13.87 18.06
C PHE A 68 17.57 15.35 18.46
N ILE A 69 16.65 15.67 19.36
CA ILE A 69 16.42 17.02 19.88
C ILE A 69 16.43 17.00 21.40
N LYS A 70 17.24 17.86 22.02
CA LYS A 70 17.21 18.13 23.45
C LYS A 70 16.21 19.25 23.73
N TYR A 71 15.26 18.99 24.61
CA TYR A 71 14.28 19.99 25.01
C TYR A 71 13.74 19.71 26.42
N ASN A 72 13.62 20.73 27.27
CA ASN A 72 13.12 20.63 28.65
C ASN A 72 13.69 19.45 29.46
N GLY A 73 15.01 19.27 29.42
CA GLY A 73 15.70 18.21 30.18
C GLY A 73 15.32 16.80 29.74
N LYS A 74 14.95 16.61 28.46
CA LYS A 74 14.68 15.32 27.82
C LYS A 74 15.31 15.29 26.43
N VAL A 75 15.48 14.08 25.91
CA VAL A 75 15.90 13.85 24.52
C VAL A 75 14.72 13.26 23.75
N TYR A 76 14.47 13.80 22.56
CA TYR A 76 13.41 13.37 21.65
C TYR A 76 14.00 12.94 20.32
N VAL A 77 13.24 12.16 19.56
CA VAL A 77 13.55 11.79 18.17
C VAL A 77 12.28 11.71 17.35
N LEU A 78 12.35 12.18 16.11
CA LEU A 78 11.24 12.06 15.16
C LEU A 78 11.18 10.63 14.62
N VAL A 79 10.01 10.01 14.66
CA VAL A 79 9.71 8.77 13.92
C VAL A 79 8.67 9.10 12.86
N TRP A 80 9.07 9.11 11.59
CA TRP A 80 8.17 9.47 10.50
C TRP A 80 6.95 8.54 10.46
N GLY A 81 5.76 9.12 10.26
CA GLY A 81 4.48 8.42 10.35
C GLY A 81 3.90 8.32 11.77
N ASN A 82 4.69 8.62 12.81
CA ASN A 82 4.25 8.50 14.21
C ASN A 82 4.60 9.72 15.08
N GLY A 83 5.42 10.66 14.62
CA GLY A 83 5.77 11.90 15.32
C GLY A 83 6.86 11.73 16.38
N MET A 84 6.95 12.68 17.31
CA MET A 84 8.04 12.75 18.29
C MET A 84 7.93 11.71 19.41
N TYR A 85 9.06 11.10 19.74
CA TYR A 85 9.24 10.16 20.85
C TYR A 85 10.31 10.63 21.81
N THR A 86 10.01 10.56 23.11
CA THR A 86 11.01 10.74 24.17
C THR A 86 11.87 9.48 24.29
N LEU A 87 13.18 9.64 24.43
CA LEU A 87 14.09 8.57 24.82
C LEU A 87 13.93 8.27 26.32
N ASN A 88 13.67 7.01 26.65
CA ASN A 88 13.57 6.56 28.04
C ASN A 88 14.94 6.13 28.56
N ASN A 89 15.18 6.32 29.86
CA ASN A 89 16.42 5.89 30.55
C ASN A 89 17.72 6.49 29.99
N VAL A 90 17.63 7.65 29.34
CA VAL A 90 18.77 8.36 28.77
C VAL A 90 19.58 9.09 29.84
N ASP A 91 20.90 8.88 29.85
CA ASP A 91 21.82 9.74 30.58
C ASP A 91 22.11 10.99 29.73
N ILE A 92 21.35 12.06 29.98
CA ILE A 92 21.40 13.30 29.18
C ILE A 92 22.78 13.96 29.21
N GLY A 93 23.52 13.82 30.32
CA GLY A 93 24.83 14.44 30.48
C GLY A 93 25.89 13.82 29.57
N THR A 94 25.71 12.54 29.22
CA THR A 94 26.63 11.79 28.36
C THR A 94 26.04 11.43 27.00
N PHE A 95 24.76 11.72 26.77
CA PHE A 95 24.10 11.43 25.49
C PHE A 95 24.75 12.22 24.36
N ARG A 96 25.04 11.49 23.28
CA ARG A 96 25.53 12.02 22.02
C ARG A 96 24.83 11.32 20.86
N ALA A 97 24.45 12.09 19.86
CA ALA A 97 24.11 11.53 18.56
C ALA A 97 25.39 11.20 17.79
N ILE A 98 25.31 10.22 16.90
CA ILE A 98 26.43 9.93 16.02
C ILE A 98 26.63 11.10 15.04
N SER A 99 27.78 11.74 15.12
CA SER A 99 28.21 12.77 14.16
C SER A 99 28.83 12.09 12.94
N SER A 100 27.99 11.53 12.07
CA SER A 100 28.38 11.12 10.74
C SER A 100 27.55 11.87 9.72
N GLU A 101 28.16 12.17 8.58
CA GLU A 101 27.47 12.82 7.46
C GLU A 101 26.61 11.83 6.67
N ASP A 102 26.71 10.53 6.96
CA ASP A 102 25.92 9.51 6.30
C ASP A 102 24.43 9.58 6.70
N PHE A 103 23.57 9.31 5.72
CA PHE A 103 22.12 9.30 5.89
C PHE A 103 21.67 8.33 6.99
N TYR A 104 22.44 7.25 7.22
CA TYR A 104 22.13 6.18 8.15
C TYR A 104 22.23 6.57 9.63
N SER A 105 23.27 7.31 10.02
CA SER A 105 23.55 7.51 11.45
C SER A 105 22.66 8.55 12.12
N LYS A 106 21.83 9.28 11.36
CA LYS A 106 21.02 10.39 11.89
C LYS A 106 20.05 9.95 12.97
N VAL A 107 19.66 8.67 12.97
CA VAL A 107 18.70 8.09 13.92
C VAL A 107 19.38 7.25 14.99
N VAL A 108 20.72 7.30 15.09
CA VAL A 108 21.48 6.53 16.07
C VAL A 108 22.13 7.44 17.11
N GLY A 109 21.88 7.14 18.38
CA GLY A 109 22.43 7.86 19.52
C GLY A 109 22.98 6.90 20.56
N LEU A 110 23.80 7.40 21.46
CA LEU A 110 24.34 6.63 22.57
C LEU A 110 24.60 7.50 23.78
N ASP A 111 24.48 6.92 24.96
CA ASP A 111 24.97 7.47 26.21
C ASP A 111 26.00 6.50 26.82
N LYS A 112 26.47 6.76 28.05
CA LYS A 112 27.47 5.89 28.71
C LYS A 112 26.98 4.47 29.00
N ASN A 113 25.66 4.24 28.99
CA ASN A 113 25.02 2.98 29.38
C ASN A 113 24.35 2.26 28.18
N HIS A 114 23.87 2.99 27.18
CA HIS A 114 22.99 2.45 26.14
C HIS A 114 23.31 2.98 24.74
N VAL A 115 23.03 2.14 23.75
CA VAL A 115 22.91 2.52 22.33
C VAL A 115 21.42 2.56 21.96
N TYR A 116 21.04 3.57 21.17
CA TYR A 116 19.67 3.83 20.75
C TYR A 116 19.55 3.82 19.23
N PHE A 117 18.58 3.06 18.72
CA PHE A 117 18.07 3.16 17.35
C PHE A 117 16.71 3.85 17.37
N GLY A 118 16.68 5.10 16.91
CA GLY A 118 15.60 6.03 17.21
C GLY A 118 15.40 6.14 18.72
N ASN A 119 14.20 5.81 19.19
CA ASN A 119 13.84 5.84 20.61
C ASN A 119 13.97 4.48 21.31
N ILE A 120 14.53 3.47 20.64
CA ILE A 120 14.60 2.09 21.13
C ILE A 120 16.02 1.78 21.60
N VAL A 121 16.15 1.30 22.85
CA VAL A 121 17.42 0.82 23.42
C VAL A 121 17.79 -0.53 22.82
N ILE A 122 19.04 -0.69 22.41
CA ILE A 122 19.62 -1.95 21.94
C ILE A 122 20.51 -2.52 23.06
N PRO A 123 19.98 -3.44 23.89
CA PRO A 123 20.58 -3.77 25.19
C PRO A 123 21.90 -4.56 25.10
N ASP A 124 22.17 -5.20 23.97
CA ASP A 124 23.35 -6.03 23.76
C ASP A 124 24.48 -5.31 22.99
N LEU A 125 24.32 -4.02 22.65
CA LEU A 125 25.42 -3.20 22.12
C LEU A 125 26.13 -2.44 23.25
N ASP A 126 27.43 -2.70 23.43
CA ASP A 126 28.27 -1.96 24.38
C ASP A 126 28.64 -0.57 23.83
N PRO A 127 28.13 0.53 24.43
CA PRO A 127 28.40 1.89 23.96
C PRO A 127 29.88 2.28 24.04
N ASN A 128 30.69 1.62 24.87
CA ASN A 128 32.12 1.92 25.02
C ASN A 128 32.97 1.32 23.91
N LYS A 129 32.49 0.26 23.25
CA LYS A 129 33.17 -0.41 22.13
C LYS A 129 32.49 -0.15 20.79
N PHE A 130 31.41 0.62 20.80
CA PHE A 130 30.59 0.91 19.64
C PHE A 130 31.39 1.60 18.52
N TYR A 131 31.24 1.10 17.29
CA TYR A 131 31.76 1.72 16.07
C TYR A 131 30.81 1.53 14.88
N ILE A 132 30.95 2.42 13.89
CA ILE A 132 30.15 2.45 12.67
C ILE A 132 30.86 1.62 11.60
N ILE A 133 30.14 0.70 10.97
CA ILE A 133 30.62 -0.06 9.81
C ILE A 133 30.28 0.67 8.51
N GLY A 134 29.13 1.36 8.48
CA GLY A 134 28.58 2.06 7.31
C GLY A 134 27.35 1.34 6.76
N ASN A 135 26.60 1.99 5.85
CA ASN A 135 25.37 1.45 5.26
C ASN A 135 24.31 1.02 6.30
N GLY A 136 24.25 1.70 7.44
CA GLY A 136 23.33 1.37 8.54
C GLY A 136 23.79 0.20 9.42
N TYR A 137 25.02 -0.29 9.26
CA TYR A 137 25.59 -1.33 10.12
C TYR A 137 26.44 -0.72 11.24
N TYR A 138 26.27 -1.26 12.44
CA TYR A 138 26.93 -0.85 13.67
C TYR A 138 27.35 -2.08 14.48
N SER A 139 28.46 -1.98 15.22
CA SER A 139 28.95 -3.09 16.04
C SER A 139 29.72 -2.61 17.26
N ASP A 140 29.80 -3.47 18.29
CA ASP A 140 30.69 -3.32 19.44
C ASP A 140 31.86 -4.33 19.42
N GLY A 141 32.03 -5.03 18.29
CA GLY A 141 33.01 -6.11 18.09
C GLY A 141 32.50 -7.50 18.49
N THR A 142 31.40 -7.61 19.24
CA THR A 142 30.75 -8.88 19.62
C THR A 142 29.39 -9.03 18.95
N ASN A 143 28.58 -7.98 19.00
CA ASN A 143 27.26 -7.90 18.41
C ASN A 143 27.30 -6.94 17.22
N THR A 144 26.59 -7.29 16.15
CA THR A 144 26.46 -6.46 14.95
C THR A 144 24.99 -6.30 14.63
N TYR A 145 24.58 -5.07 14.31
CA TYR A 145 23.21 -4.73 13.98
C TYR A 145 23.15 -3.91 12.70
N TYR A 146 22.07 -4.11 11.95
CA TYR A 146 21.57 -3.15 10.97
C TYR A 146 20.48 -2.28 11.61
N CYS A 147 20.50 -0.98 11.33
CA CYS A 147 19.42 -0.05 11.60
C CYS A 147 19.09 0.74 10.32
N SER A 148 17.83 0.70 9.91
CA SER A 148 17.33 1.50 8.80
C SER A 148 17.23 2.98 9.20
N PRO A 149 17.57 3.92 8.31
CA PRO A 149 17.36 5.36 8.51
C PRO A 149 15.93 5.80 8.21
N VAL A 150 15.12 4.92 7.62
CA VAL A 150 13.73 5.21 7.25
C VAL A 150 12.83 4.40 8.17
N SER A 151 11.85 5.07 8.77
CA SER A 151 10.88 4.40 9.64
C SER A 151 9.80 3.69 8.82
N GLU A 152 9.41 2.51 9.27
CA GLU A 152 8.33 1.70 8.69
C GLU A 152 7.28 1.41 9.76
N ARG A 153 6.08 1.01 9.31
CA ARG A 153 5.04 0.53 10.22
C ARG A 153 5.58 -0.69 10.98
N ASN A 154 5.41 -0.68 12.29
CA ASN A 154 5.85 -1.73 13.18
C ASN A 154 5.03 -3.01 12.93
N LYS A 155 5.67 -4.03 12.34
CA LYS A 155 5.03 -5.30 11.97
C LYS A 155 4.82 -6.23 13.17
N ASP A 156 5.57 -6.06 14.25
CA ASP A 156 5.47 -6.86 15.47
C ASP A 156 4.30 -6.44 16.36
N LEU A 157 3.77 -5.23 16.12
CA LEU A 157 2.47 -4.86 16.66
C LEU A 157 1.37 -5.59 15.89
N SER A 158 0.90 -6.69 16.47
CA SER A 158 -0.39 -7.27 16.10
C SER A 158 -1.47 -6.18 16.08
N ILE A 159 -2.40 -6.25 15.13
CA ILE A 159 -3.59 -5.37 15.07
C ILE A 159 -4.30 -5.31 16.43
N ILE A 160 -4.29 -6.42 17.19
CA ILE A 160 -4.85 -6.49 18.54
C ILE A 160 -4.03 -5.67 19.54
N SER A 161 -2.70 -5.70 19.45
CA SER A 161 -1.81 -4.91 20.30
C SER A 161 -1.84 -3.42 19.95
N GLU A 162 -2.04 -3.07 18.68
CA GLU A 162 -2.25 -1.69 18.22
C GLU A 162 -3.56 -1.14 18.82
N LEU A 163 -4.64 -1.91 18.73
CA LEU A 163 -5.94 -1.62 19.36
C LEU A 163 -5.82 -1.51 20.89
N PHE A 164 -5.08 -2.43 21.52
CA PHE A 164 -4.90 -2.47 22.97
C PHE A 164 -4.03 -1.31 23.47
N GLN A 165 -2.95 -0.98 22.78
CA GLN A 165 -2.13 0.19 23.11
C GLN A 165 -2.91 1.48 22.90
N MET A 166 -3.75 1.58 21.86
CA MET A 166 -4.65 2.72 21.69
C MET A 166 -5.62 2.86 22.87
N THR A 167 -6.21 1.76 23.36
CA THR A 167 -7.04 1.81 24.58
C THR A 167 -6.23 2.21 25.82
N ILE A 168 -5.02 1.68 26.00
CA ILE A 168 -4.12 2.09 27.10
C ILE A 168 -3.80 3.57 27.00
N ASN A 169 -3.51 4.13 25.83
CA ASN A 169 -3.15 5.55 25.70
C ASN A 169 -4.30 6.49 26.08
N VAL A 170 -5.54 6.07 25.84
CA VAL A 170 -6.74 6.82 26.25
C VAL A 170 -6.92 6.80 27.77
N PHE A 171 -6.53 5.70 28.44
CA PHE A 171 -6.64 5.56 29.90
C PHE A 171 -5.34 5.85 30.67
N SER A 172 -4.19 5.89 30.01
CA SER A 172 -2.85 6.06 30.58
C SER A 172 -2.18 7.27 29.96
N LYS A 173 -1.95 8.29 30.79
CA LYS A 173 -1.45 9.63 30.41
C LYS A 173 -0.05 9.66 29.77
N ASN A 174 0.67 8.54 29.64
CA ASN A 174 2.14 8.57 29.54
C ASN A 174 2.78 7.69 28.45
N LYS A 175 2.04 6.98 27.59
CA LYS A 175 2.66 6.21 26.49
C LYS A 175 1.95 6.49 25.17
N LYS A 176 2.72 6.65 24.10
CA LYS A 176 2.28 6.76 22.71
C LYS A 176 2.53 5.40 22.04
N PRO A 177 1.60 4.87 21.21
CA PRO A 177 1.75 3.53 20.67
C PRO A 177 2.83 3.56 19.58
N GLN A 178 3.79 2.64 19.61
CA GLN A 178 4.92 2.61 18.66
C GLN A 178 4.52 2.00 17.31
N THR A 179 3.56 2.62 16.60
CA THR A 179 3.02 2.10 15.34
C THR A 179 3.99 2.20 14.17
N TYR A 180 5.01 3.05 14.25
CA TYR A 180 6.17 3.06 13.37
C TYR A 180 7.45 2.90 14.17
N ILE A 181 8.47 2.29 13.59
CA ILE A 181 9.82 2.17 14.14
C ILE A 181 10.83 2.42 13.05
N TYR A 182 12.08 2.74 13.40
CA TYR A 182 13.21 2.50 12.52
C TYR A 182 13.53 1.01 12.55
N PRO A 183 13.30 0.23 11.46
CA PRO A 183 13.57 -1.19 11.48
C PRO A 183 15.03 -1.48 11.81
N TYR A 184 15.27 -2.41 12.71
CA TYR A 184 16.61 -2.86 13.05
C TYR A 184 16.65 -4.37 13.15
N LYS A 185 17.82 -4.95 12.88
CA LYS A 185 18.02 -6.40 12.92
C LYS A 185 19.41 -6.75 13.41
N LYS A 186 19.50 -7.69 14.35
CA LYS A 186 20.76 -8.31 14.74
C LYS A 186 21.25 -9.18 13.59
N VAL A 187 22.49 -8.96 13.16
CA VAL A 187 23.10 -9.74 12.08
C VAL A 187 23.63 -11.04 12.65
N GLU A 188 23.22 -12.16 12.07
CA GLU A 188 23.69 -13.50 12.46
C GLU A 188 25.08 -13.77 11.88
N THR A 189 26.10 -13.24 12.54
CA THR A 189 27.51 -13.40 12.15
C THR A 189 28.44 -13.22 13.35
N ASP A 190 29.52 -13.99 13.37
CA ASP A 190 30.66 -13.85 14.29
C ASP A 190 31.84 -13.11 13.63
N LYS A 191 31.71 -12.74 12.35
CA LYS A 191 32.76 -12.10 11.57
C LYS A 191 32.59 -10.58 11.53
N LYS A 192 33.73 -9.90 11.42
CA LYS A 192 33.74 -8.45 11.16
C LYS A 192 33.17 -8.16 9.77
N LEU A 193 32.15 -7.32 9.73
CA LEU A 193 31.57 -6.83 8.48
C LEU A 193 32.28 -5.56 8.00
N ARG A 194 32.18 -5.33 6.70
CA ARG A 194 32.48 -4.05 6.05
C ARG A 194 31.28 -3.62 5.20
N ALA A 195 31.00 -2.33 5.15
CA ALA A 195 30.01 -1.78 4.23
C ALA A 195 30.42 -2.00 2.77
N VAL A 196 29.45 -2.31 1.90
CA VAL A 196 29.67 -2.43 0.46
C VAL A 196 29.60 -1.04 -0.17
N LYS A 197 30.63 -0.67 -0.94
CA LYS A 197 30.68 0.65 -1.59
C LYS A 197 29.56 0.79 -2.62
N ASN A 198 28.94 1.98 -2.68
CA ASN A 198 27.89 2.33 -3.63
C ASN A 198 26.64 1.44 -3.59
N MET A 199 26.44 0.66 -2.52
CA MET A 199 25.27 -0.21 -2.36
C MET A 199 24.65 0.02 -0.99
N PHE A 200 23.58 0.82 -0.98
CA PHE A 200 22.83 1.19 0.22
C PHE A 200 22.34 -0.05 0.96
N SER A 201 22.53 -0.07 2.29
CA SER A 201 22.11 -1.16 3.18
C SER A 201 22.77 -2.52 2.95
N PHE A 202 23.83 -2.58 2.14
CA PHE A 202 24.64 -3.78 1.94
C PHE A 202 25.90 -3.81 2.82
N ALA A 203 26.19 -4.97 3.39
CA ALA A 203 27.45 -5.27 4.07
C ALA A 203 27.98 -6.65 3.64
N THR A 204 29.25 -6.93 3.93
CA THR A 204 29.87 -8.23 3.64
C THR A 204 30.91 -8.58 4.68
N ASP A 205 31.07 -9.88 4.97
CA ASP A 205 32.19 -10.43 5.74
C ASP A 205 33.34 -10.93 4.83
N GLY A 206 33.26 -10.64 3.53
CA GLY A 206 34.18 -11.13 2.50
C GLY A 206 33.79 -12.47 1.88
N LYS A 207 32.84 -13.22 2.47
CA LYS A 207 32.27 -14.46 1.92
C LYS A 207 30.77 -14.37 1.67
N LYS A 208 30.02 -13.80 2.62
CA LYS A 208 28.57 -13.59 2.53
C LYS A 208 28.26 -12.13 2.26
N VAL A 209 27.12 -11.90 1.61
CA VAL A 209 26.54 -10.58 1.42
C VAL A 209 25.32 -10.47 2.33
N TYR A 210 25.16 -9.31 2.95
CA TYR A 210 24.05 -9.00 3.84
C TYR A 210 23.30 -7.78 3.31
N TYR A 211 21.97 -7.86 3.29
CA TYR A 211 21.08 -6.76 2.95
C TYR A 211 20.10 -6.54 4.11
N ASN A 212 20.01 -5.30 4.62
CA ASN A 212 19.20 -4.95 5.79
C ASN A 212 19.43 -5.87 7.03
N GLY A 213 20.67 -6.35 7.21
CA GLY A 213 21.04 -7.24 8.31
C GLY A 213 20.74 -8.72 8.09
N GLU A 214 20.21 -9.11 6.93
CA GLU A 214 19.91 -10.49 6.55
C GLU A 214 20.86 -11.00 5.49
N ILE A 215 21.17 -12.30 5.50
CA ILE A 215 22.01 -12.92 4.47
C ILE A 215 21.27 -12.93 3.14
N LEU A 216 21.95 -12.48 2.09
CA LEU A 216 21.53 -12.67 0.70
C LEU A 216 22.14 -13.99 0.20
N GLU A 217 21.34 -15.05 0.22
CA GLU A 217 21.82 -16.40 -0.07
C GLU A 217 22.37 -16.55 -1.49
N ASN A 218 23.51 -17.22 -1.63
CA ASN A 218 24.22 -17.47 -2.89
C ASN A 218 24.65 -16.23 -3.69
N ALA A 219 24.63 -15.03 -3.09
CA ALA A 219 24.95 -13.80 -3.80
C ALA A 219 26.43 -13.72 -4.22
N ASP A 220 26.68 -13.43 -5.50
CA ASP A 220 28.00 -13.07 -6.01
C ASP A 220 28.20 -11.55 -5.98
N LEU A 221 28.83 -11.06 -4.90
CA LEU A 221 29.07 -9.63 -4.68
C LEU A 221 29.78 -8.93 -5.85
N ASN A 222 30.63 -9.63 -6.62
CA ASN A 222 31.38 -8.99 -7.70
C ASN A 222 30.50 -8.62 -8.90
N THR A 223 29.34 -9.25 -9.02
CA THR A 223 28.41 -9.05 -10.14
C THR A 223 27.03 -8.55 -9.69
N LEU A 224 26.82 -8.47 -8.37
CA LEU A 224 25.58 -8.01 -7.76
C LEU A 224 25.33 -6.53 -8.08
N LYS A 225 24.14 -6.22 -8.59
CA LYS A 225 23.68 -4.86 -8.89
C LYS A 225 22.16 -4.75 -8.70
N SER A 226 21.68 -3.52 -8.50
CA SER A 226 20.24 -3.24 -8.57
C SER A 226 19.76 -3.26 -10.04
N VAL A 227 18.51 -3.68 -10.25
CA VAL A 227 17.90 -3.71 -11.59
C VAL A 227 17.67 -2.29 -12.12
N ASP A 228 17.16 -1.38 -11.29
CA ASP A 228 16.82 0.00 -11.69
C ASP A 228 17.32 1.09 -10.73
N GLY A 229 17.87 0.71 -9.56
CA GLY A 229 18.35 1.63 -8.53
C GLY A 229 17.25 2.20 -7.60
N TYR A 230 15.98 1.92 -7.87
CA TYR A 230 14.84 2.44 -7.11
C TYR A 230 14.05 1.34 -6.40
N THR A 231 13.91 0.19 -7.05
CA THR A 231 13.26 -0.99 -6.49
C THR A 231 14.25 -1.86 -5.73
N GLU A 232 13.72 -2.73 -4.86
CA GLU A 232 14.51 -3.69 -4.08
C GLU A 232 14.75 -4.99 -4.85
N TYR A 233 14.82 -4.92 -6.19
CA TYR A 233 15.26 -6.03 -7.03
C TYR A 233 16.76 -5.94 -7.29
N PHE A 234 17.43 -7.07 -7.07
CA PHE A 234 18.88 -7.21 -7.28
C PHE A 234 19.15 -8.41 -8.17
N VAL A 235 20.23 -8.33 -8.96
CA VAL A 235 20.69 -9.42 -9.80
C VAL A 235 22.19 -9.58 -9.65
N ASP A 236 22.67 -10.82 -9.62
CA ASP A 236 24.08 -11.14 -9.83
C ASP A 236 24.23 -11.91 -11.16
N LYS A 237 25.40 -12.49 -11.45
CA LYS A 237 25.63 -13.25 -12.68
C LYS A 237 24.62 -14.38 -12.95
N GLU A 238 23.98 -14.94 -11.92
CA GLU A 238 23.11 -16.11 -12.04
C GLU A 238 21.75 -15.91 -11.37
N ASN A 239 21.67 -15.15 -10.31
CA ASN A 239 20.54 -15.12 -9.40
C ASN A 239 19.80 -13.79 -9.46
N VAL A 240 18.51 -13.86 -9.11
CA VAL A 240 17.60 -12.73 -9.06
C VAL A 240 16.98 -12.68 -7.67
N TYR A 241 16.94 -11.50 -7.08
CA TYR A 241 16.50 -11.31 -5.70
C TYR A 241 15.43 -10.22 -5.64
N TYR A 242 14.48 -10.40 -4.73
CA TYR A 242 13.65 -9.32 -4.20
C TYR A 242 13.94 -9.21 -2.70
N LYS A 243 14.49 -8.08 -2.25
CA LYS A 243 15.10 -7.95 -0.92
C LYS A 243 16.11 -9.08 -0.69
N THR A 244 15.89 -9.89 0.34
CA THR A 244 16.69 -11.06 0.71
C THR A 244 16.19 -12.36 0.12
N ARG A 245 15.04 -12.35 -0.57
CA ARG A 245 14.45 -13.55 -1.16
C ARG A 245 15.05 -13.82 -2.53
N LEU A 246 15.66 -15.00 -2.68
CA LEU A 246 16.05 -15.54 -3.97
C LEU A 246 14.78 -15.91 -4.75
N LEU A 247 14.56 -15.25 -5.89
CA LEU A 247 13.44 -15.53 -6.76
C LEU A 247 13.65 -16.86 -7.50
N PRO A 248 12.58 -17.59 -7.85
CA PRO A 248 12.69 -18.88 -8.53
C PRO A 248 13.03 -18.73 -10.02
N VAL A 249 13.91 -17.81 -10.39
CA VAL A 249 14.33 -17.52 -11.77
C VAL A 249 15.83 -17.20 -11.79
N LYS A 250 16.49 -17.55 -12.90
CA LYS A 250 17.89 -17.20 -13.14
C LYS A 250 18.00 -15.87 -13.87
N ASN A 251 19.09 -15.15 -13.67
CA ASN A 251 19.33 -13.90 -14.37
C ASN A 251 19.51 -14.19 -15.87
N SER A 252 18.54 -13.76 -16.68
CA SER A 252 18.55 -13.90 -18.14
C SER A 252 19.45 -12.88 -18.83
N GLY A 253 19.84 -11.82 -18.14
CA GLY A 253 20.49 -10.64 -18.72
C GLY A 253 19.52 -9.58 -19.24
N GLU A 254 18.22 -9.88 -19.35
CA GLU A 254 17.19 -9.01 -19.94
C GLU A 254 16.06 -8.68 -18.95
N LEU A 255 16.42 -8.47 -17.69
CA LEU A 255 15.49 -8.10 -16.62
C LEU A 255 15.32 -6.58 -16.57
N LYS A 256 14.07 -6.11 -16.53
CA LYS A 256 13.73 -4.69 -16.35
C LYS A 256 12.55 -4.49 -15.42
N ILE A 257 12.43 -3.28 -14.89
CA ILE A 257 11.24 -2.87 -14.14
C ILE A 257 10.23 -2.27 -15.11
N VAL A 258 8.99 -2.77 -15.03
CA VAL A 258 7.84 -2.23 -15.77
C VAL A 258 6.77 -1.76 -14.80
N SER A 259 6.17 -0.61 -15.07
CA SER A 259 5.15 0.00 -14.21
C SER A 259 4.23 0.90 -15.01
N THR A 260 3.06 1.22 -14.46
CA THR A 260 2.28 2.37 -14.97
C THR A 260 2.84 3.65 -14.35
N ARG A 261 2.59 4.83 -14.93
CA ARG A 261 3.12 6.10 -14.35
C ARG A 261 2.63 6.39 -12.93
N GLN A 262 1.61 5.68 -12.43
CA GLN A 262 0.96 5.98 -11.16
C GLN A 262 0.96 4.82 -10.15
N ARG A 263 1.48 3.61 -10.48
CA ARG A 263 1.27 2.39 -9.65
C ARG A 263 2.42 1.36 -9.74
N GLU A 264 2.17 0.21 -9.12
CA GLU A 264 3.05 -0.93 -8.83
C GLU A 264 4.08 -1.26 -9.91
N SER A 265 5.28 -1.59 -9.43
CA SER A 265 6.43 -1.98 -10.25
C SER A 265 6.57 -3.50 -10.27
N PHE A 266 6.72 -4.04 -11.48
CA PHE A 266 6.92 -5.45 -11.74
C PHE A 266 8.35 -5.67 -12.24
N LEU A 267 8.97 -6.76 -11.81
CA LEU A 267 10.15 -7.27 -12.48
C LEU A 267 9.69 -8.11 -13.67
N TYR A 268 10.14 -7.73 -14.86
CA TYR A 268 9.84 -8.39 -16.12
C TYR A 268 11.12 -8.93 -16.74
N ASP A 269 11.14 -10.24 -16.98
CA ASP A 269 12.18 -10.93 -17.72
C ASP A 269 11.79 -10.96 -19.20
N GLU A 270 12.38 -10.09 -20.01
CA GLU A 270 12.00 -9.92 -21.41
C GLU A 270 12.35 -11.14 -22.26
N ALA A 271 13.43 -11.85 -21.93
CA ALA A 271 13.87 -13.04 -22.65
C ALA A 271 12.88 -14.21 -22.51
N ASN A 272 12.33 -14.40 -21.30
CA ASN A 272 11.45 -15.55 -20.98
C ASN A 272 9.97 -15.17 -20.87
N GLY A 273 9.65 -13.88 -20.83
CA GLY A 273 8.32 -13.37 -20.54
C GLY A 273 7.84 -13.71 -19.14
N TYR A 274 8.73 -13.78 -18.14
CA TYR A 274 8.34 -14.00 -16.74
C TYR A 274 8.04 -12.69 -16.03
N VAL A 275 7.06 -12.72 -15.13
CA VAL A 275 6.57 -11.53 -14.40
C VAL A 275 6.58 -11.81 -12.92
N PHE A 276 7.16 -10.89 -12.16
CA PHE A 276 7.14 -10.90 -10.70
C PHE A 276 6.67 -9.56 -10.16
N ILE A 277 5.90 -9.61 -9.08
CA ILE A 277 5.65 -8.46 -8.22
C ILE A 277 6.09 -8.84 -6.81
N GLU A 278 7.06 -8.11 -6.28
CA GLU A 278 7.80 -8.50 -5.08
C GLU A 278 8.37 -9.92 -5.27
N ASP A 279 7.99 -10.85 -4.41
CA ASP A 279 8.34 -12.27 -4.47
C ASP A 279 7.23 -13.15 -5.09
N TYR A 280 6.10 -12.56 -5.47
CA TYR A 280 5.01 -13.26 -6.15
C TYR A 280 5.33 -13.44 -7.63
N SER A 281 5.35 -14.69 -8.08
CA SER A 281 5.52 -15.05 -9.49
C SER A 281 4.16 -15.26 -10.15
N PHE A 282 4.00 -14.72 -11.35
CA PHE A 282 2.88 -15.09 -12.22
C PHE A 282 2.98 -16.57 -12.63
N ASP A 283 1.86 -17.16 -13.05
CA ASP A 283 1.83 -18.54 -13.51
C ASP A 283 2.78 -18.74 -14.70
N ARG A 284 3.87 -19.47 -14.47
CA ARG A 284 4.91 -19.69 -15.48
C ARG A 284 4.48 -20.67 -16.57
N GLU A 285 3.42 -21.46 -16.37
CA GLU A 285 2.88 -22.34 -17.41
C GLU A 285 2.21 -21.55 -18.54
N LYS A 286 1.85 -20.28 -18.30
CA LYS A 286 1.26 -19.39 -19.31
C LYS A 286 2.28 -18.49 -19.99
N ALA A 287 3.50 -18.43 -19.46
CA ALA A 287 4.58 -17.68 -20.07
C ALA A 287 4.91 -18.23 -21.49
N PRO A 288 5.47 -17.43 -22.40
CA PRO A 288 5.89 -16.04 -22.20
C PRO A 288 4.71 -15.07 -22.15
N TYR A 289 4.74 -14.16 -21.17
CA TYR A 289 3.85 -13.00 -21.14
C TYR A 289 4.47 -11.86 -21.94
N LYS A 290 3.67 -11.18 -22.75
CA LYS A 290 3.99 -9.87 -23.30
C LYS A 290 3.33 -8.79 -22.46
N VAL A 291 4.14 -7.92 -21.87
CA VAL A 291 3.65 -6.74 -21.14
C VAL A 291 3.16 -5.67 -22.11
N LEU A 292 2.05 -5.01 -21.77
CA LEU A 292 1.51 -3.83 -22.44
C LEU A 292 1.20 -2.74 -21.41
N GLY A 293 1.41 -1.49 -21.80
CA GLY A 293 1.10 -0.32 -21.00
C GLY A 293 2.25 0.24 -20.16
N ASN A 294 3.48 -0.22 -20.40
CA ASN A 294 4.63 0.19 -19.60
C ASN A 294 4.91 1.69 -19.77
N GLY A 295 4.87 2.45 -18.68
CA GLY A 295 5.03 3.91 -18.70
C GLY A 295 3.80 4.67 -19.21
N GLY A 296 2.66 4.00 -19.41
CA GLY A 296 1.42 4.64 -19.84
C GLY A 296 0.66 5.31 -18.69
N ASN A 297 -0.27 6.18 -19.07
CA ASN A 297 -1.07 7.02 -18.18
C ASN A 297 -2.58 6.89 -18.36
N HIS A 298 -3.04 6.19 -19.39
CA HIS A 298 -4.45 5.86 -19.62
C HIS A 298 -4.79 4.45 -19.15
N LEU A 299 -4.15 4.00 -18.06
CA LEU A 299 -4.34 2.69 -17.46
C LEU A 299 -4.03 2.69 -15.96
N TYR A 300 -4.80 1.89 -15.21
CA TYR A 300 -4.57 1.65 -13.79
C TYR A 300 -3.74 0.39 -13.53
N ASN A 301 -3.84 -0.61 -14.40
CA ASN A 301 -3.12 -1.88 -14.27
C ASN A 301 -2.43 -2.19 -15.60
N LEU A 302 -1.19 -2.71 -15.55
CA LEU A 302 -0.53 -3.29 -16.71
C LEU A 302 -1.27 -4.55 -17.18
N PHE A 303 -1.18 -4.82 -18.48
CA PHE A 303 -1.76 -5.99 -19.11
C PHE A 303 -0.65 -6.94 -19.53
N PHE A 304 -0.85 -8.23 -19.27
CA PHE A 304 0.10 -9.29 -19.58
C PHE A 304 -0.59 -10.30 -20.50
N VAL A 305 -0.19 -10.29 -21.77
CA VAL A 305 -0.78 -11.13 -22.82
C VAL A 305 -0.01 -12.44 -22.92
N ALA A 306 -0.71 -13.55 -22.76
CA ALA A 306 -0.20 -14.89 -22.98
C ALA A 306 -0.90 -15.54 -24.18
N LYS A 307 -0.46 -16.74 -24.56
CA LYS A 307 -1.09 -17.49 -25.66
C LYS A 307 -2.57 -17.78 -25.39
N ASP A 308 -2.92 -18.14 -24.17
CA ASP A 308 -4.28 -18.56 -23.82
C ASP A 308 -5.17 -17.42 -23.33
N GLY A 309 -4.62 -16.25 -22.97
CA GLY A 309 -5.43 -15.20 -22.37
C GLY A 309 -4.69 -13.93 -22.07
N ILE A 310 -5.45 -12.95 -21.56
CA ILE A 310 -4.93 -11.68 -21.08
C ILE A 310 -5.12 -11.62 -19.57
N TYR A 311 -4.10 -11.13 -18.89
CA TYR A 311 -3.99 -11.13 -17.44
C TYR A 311 -3.64 -9.74 -16.91
N PHE A 312 -3.99 -9.48 -15.65
CA PHE A 312 -3.49 -8.34 -14.89
C PHE A 312 -3.28 -8.77 -13.43
N TYR A 313 -2.56 -7.95 -12.66
CA TYR A 313 -2.44 -8.15 -11.22
C TYR A 313 -3.53 -7.36 -10.47
N ASN A 314 -4.39 -8.07 -9.74
CA ASN A 314 -5.42 -7.45 -8.92
C ASN A 314 -4.83 -7.05 -7.56
N THR A 315 -4.51 -5.77 -7.40
CA THR A 315 -3.88 -5.20 -6.20
C THR A 315 -4.69 -5.40 -4.90
N GLN A 316 -6.02 -5.46 -5.01
CA GLN A 316 -6.91 -5.64 -3.85
C GLN A 316 -6.93 -7.09 -3.38
N LYS A 317 -6.80 -8.03 -4.32
CA LYS A 317 -6.75 -9.47 -4.04
C LYS A 317 -5.32 -10.02 -3.93
N LYS A 318 -4.31 -9.21 -4.27
CA LYS A 318 -2.90 -9.55 -4.34
C LYS A 318 -2.61 -10.82 -5.13
N LYS A 319 -3.17 -10.92 -6.33
CA LYS A 319 -2.99 -12.09 -7.21
C LYS A 319 -3.17 -11.72 -8.67
N GLN A 320 -2.57 -12.53 -9.54
CA GLN A 320 -2.85 -12.53 -10.97
C GLN A 320 -4.32 -12.94 -11.25
N GLU A 321 -4.99 -12.23 -12.14
CA GLU A 321 -6.32 -12.58 -12.64
C GLU A 321 -6.34 -12.58 -14.17
N ARG A 322 -6.97 -13.62 -14.75
CA ARG A 322 -7.28 -13.69 -16.17
C ARG A 322 -8.57 -12.91 -16.44
N ILE A 323 -8.55 -12.03 -17.43
CA ILE A 323 -9.70 -11.19 -17.80
C ILE A 323 -10.42 -11.65 -19.08
N GLY A 324 -9.79 -12.50 -19.88
CA GLY A 324 -10.38 -13.02 -21.11
C GLY A 324 -9.37 -13.75 -21.98
N ASP A 325 -9.85 -14.22 -23.13
CA ASP A 325 -9.03 -14.85 -24.15
C ASP A 325 -8.08 -13.84 -24.79
N ASN A 326 -7.00 -14.33 -25.41
CA ASN A 326 -6.13 -13.47 -26.19
C ASN A 326 -6.88 -13.01 -27.46
N ILE A 327 -7.13 -11.70 -27.55
CA ILE A 327 -7.89 -11.07 -28.65
C ILE A 327 -7.00 -10.63 -29.82
N PHE A 328 -5.67 -10.73 -29.69
CA PHE A 328 -4.73 -10.20 -30.66
C PHE A 328 -4.33 -11.26 -31.69
N SER A 329 -4.11 -10.78 -32.92
CA SER A 329 -3.61 -11.59 -34.03
C SER A 329 -2.15 -11.27 -34.33
N GLY A 330 -1.29 -12.29 -34.21
CA GLY A 330 0.12 -12.18 -34.55
C GLY A 330 0.93 -11.30 -33.60
N ASN A 331 1.75 -10.40 -34.14
CA ASN A 331 2.71 -9.62 -33.37
C ASN A 331 2.07 -8.34 -32.84
N ILE A 332 2.20 -8.12 -31.53
CA ILE A 332 1.77 -6.87 -30.89
C ILE A 332 2.90 -5.84 -30.93
N GLU A 333 2.63 -4.58 -31.23
CA GLU A 333 3.62 -3.50 -31.23
C GLU A 333 3.03 -2.25 -30.55
N GLU A 334 3.72 -1.71 -29.54
CA GLU A 334 3.31 -0.46 -28.88
C GLU A 334 3.76 0.74 -29.71
N LEU A 335 2.80 1.50 -30.24
CA LEU A 335 3.06 2.77 -30.93
C LEU A 335 3.36 3.88 -29.91
N THR A 336 2.64 3.84 -28.81
CA THR A 336 2.86 4.58 -27.56
C THR A 336 2.52 3.65 -26.39
N PRO A 337 2.85 4.01 -25.14
CA PRO A 337 2.41 3.23 -23.98
C PRO A 337 0.89 3.08 -23.84
N ASN A 338 0.08 3.88 -24.54
CA ASN A 338 -1.38 3.82 -24.47
C ASN A 338 -2.03 3.28 -25.75
N VAL A 339 -1.31 3.22 -26.87
CA VAL A 339 -1.83 2.84 -28.19
C VAL A 339 -0.91 1.82 -28.84
N PHE A 340 -1.48 0.71 -29.28
CA PHE A 340 -0.71 -0.44 -29.76
C PHE A 340 -1.45 -1.16 -30.88
N THR A 341 -0.73 -1.94 -31.67
CA THR A 341 -1.26 -2.66 -32.82
C THR A 341 -1.03 -4.15 -32.68
N ASP A 342 -1.87 -4.95 -33.32
CA ASP A 342 -1.52 -6.31 -33.71
C ASP A 342 -1.20 -6.35 -35.22
N ASP A 343 -1.21 -7.51 -35.86
CA ASP A 343 -0.96 -7.60 -37.31
C ASP A 343 -2.05 -6.95 -38.18
N LYS A 344 -3.25 -6.67 -37.62
CA LYS A 344 -4.44 -6.27 -38.39
C LYS A 344 -5.07 -4.96 -37.92
N ASN A 345 -5.00 -4.67 -36.63
CA ASN A 345 -5.83 -3.71 -35.94
C ASN A 345 -4.99 -2.81 -35.02
N ILE A 346 -5.53 -1.63 -34.73
CA ILE A 346 -5.02 -0.69 -33.74
C ILE A 346 -5.97 -0.65 -32.55
N TYR A 347 -5.39 -0.62 -31.35
CA TYR A 347 -6.06 -0.65 -30.07
C TYR A 347 -5.50 0.43 -29.16
N TYR A 348 -6.25 0.79 -28.13
CA TYR A 348 -5.79 1.72 -27.11
C TYR A 348 -6.35 1.39 -25.73
N PHE A 349 -5.62 1.80 -24.69
CA PHE A 349 -6.10 1.79 -23.32
C PHE A 349 -6.92 3.05 -23.03
N ASP A 350 -8.03 2.92 -22.30
CA ASP A 350 -8.70 4.05 -21.63
C ASP A 350 -9.16 3.61 -20.23
N THR A 351 -9.54 4.57 -19.38
CA THR A 351 -9.94 4.33 -18.00
C THR A 351 -11.27 4.98 -17.65
N TYR A 352 -11.99 4.33 -16.72
CA TYR A 352 -13.05 5.02 -16.00
C TYR A 352 -13.22 4.50 -14.58
N ASP A 353 -13.73 5.39 -13.75
CA ASP A 353 -14.05 5.13 -12.36
C ASP A 353 -15.55 4.91 -12.17
N VAL A 354 -15.92 3.87 -11.42
CA VAL A 354 -17.30 3.68 -10.96
C VAL A 354 -17.45 4.27 -9.57
N TRP A 355 -18.37 5.21 -9.42
CA TRP A 355 -18.67 5.86 -8.15
C TRP A 355 -20.05 5.43 -7.63
N PHE A 356 -20.12 5.10 -6.35
CA PHE A 356 -21.38 4.95 -5.64
C PHE A 356 -21.79 6.29 -5.04
N ASN A 357 -22.98 6.76 -5.39
CA ASN A 357 -23.55 8.00 -4.88
C ASN A 357 -24.62 7.68 -3.83
N GLY A 358 -24.25 7.76 -2.55
CA GLY A 358 -25.20 7.55 -1.46
C GLY A 358 -25.77 8.88 -0.96
N LYS A 359 -27.09 8.93 -0.73
CA LYS A 359 -27.82 10.16 -0.34
C LYS A 359 -27.21 10.91 0.86
N ASN A 360 -26.58 10.19 1.81
CA ASN A 360 -26.00 10.77 3.03
C ASN A 360 -24.51 10.42 3.23
N THR A 361 -23.86 9.78 2.24
CA THR A 361 -22.50 9.19 2.41
C THR A 361 -21.49 9.75 1.42
N GLY A 362 -21.88 10.74 0.62
CA GLY A 362 -21.05 11.29 -0.44
C GLY A 362 -20.80 10.31 -1.59
N ARG A 363 -19.81 10.65 -2.42
CA ARG A 363 -19.36 9.86 -3.56
C ARG A 363 -18.24 8.93 -3.11
N ILE A 364 -18.43 7.62 -3.28
CA ILE A 364 -17.44 6.60 -2.88
C ILE A 364 -16.94 5.89 -4.13
N LEU A 365 -15.64 5.95 -4.41
CA LEU A 365 -15.03 5.20 -5.50
C LEU A 365 -15.20 3.70 -5.24
N THR A 366 -15.87 3.02 -6.15
CA THR A 366 -16.23 1.61 -6.04
C THR A 366 -15.26 0.73 -6.82
N SER A 367 -14.88 1.14 -8.01
CA SER A 367 -13.94 0.38 -8.82
C SER A 367 -13.18 1.27 -9.77
N LYS A 368 -11.96 0.85 -10.05
CA LYS A 368 -11.11 1.40 -11.11
C LYS A 368 -11.11 0.42 -12.29
N ASN A 369 -11.37 0.92 -13.49
CA ASN A 369 -11.44 0.08 -14.69
C ASN A 369 -10.42 0.55 -15.71
N THR A 370 -9.70 -0.39 -16.31
CA THR A 370 -8.89 -0.18 -17.51
C THR A 370 -9.44 -1.04 -18.62
N ILE A 371 -9.60 -0.46 -19.79
CA ILE A 371 -10.22 -1.10 -20.94
C ILE A 371 -9.28 -1.04 -22.12
N ILE A 372 -9.26 -2.12 -22.89
CA ILE A 372 -8.72 -2.12 -24.24
C ILE A 372 -9.88 -1.92 -25.21
N TYR A 373 -9.80 -0.83 -25.96
CA TYR A 373 -10.69 -0.51 -27.05
C TYR A 373 -10.03 -0.87 -28.38
N TYR A 374 -10.81 -1.44 -29.29
CA TYR A 374 -10.48 -1.47 -30.71
C TYR A 374 -10.75 -0.09 -31.29
N LEU A 375 -9.75 0.50 -31.93
CA LEU A 375 -9.88 1.77 -32.62
C LEU A 375 -10.30 1.54 -34.07
N ASP A 376 -9.48 0.80 -34.82
CA ASP A 376 -9.66 0.61 -36.27
C ASP A 376 -8.75 -0.51 -36.81
N LYS A 377 -8.83 -0.79 -38.11
CA LYS A 377 -7.78 -1.50 -38.85
C LYS A 377 -6.49 -0.68 -38.83
N LYS A 378 -5.35 -1.39 -38.77
CA LYS A 378 -4.01 -0.82 -38.74
C LYS A 378 -3.63 -0.10 -40.04
N ASP A 379 -4.26 -0.48 -41.15
CA ASP A 379 -3.95 0.05 -42.49
C ASP A 379 -4.08 1.58 -42.56
N ASN A 380 -3.14 2.22 -43.27
CA ASN A 380 -3.13 3.66 -43.58
C ASN A 380 -3.02 4.62 -42.38
N TRP A 381 -2.61 4.14 -41.21
CA TRP A 381 -2.21 5.01 -40.11
C TRP A 381 -0.75 5.41 -40.24
N GLU A 382 -0.49 6.72 -40.27
CA GLU A 382 0.85 7.27 -40.39
C GLU A 382 1.15 8.23 -39.24
N LYS A 383 2.30 8.05 -38.59
CA LYS A 383 2.76 8.98 -37.56
C LYS A 383 3.29 10.25 -38.23
N VAL A 384 2.72 11.39 -37.87
CA VAL A 384 3.10 12.70 -38.42
C VAL A 384 4.19 13.36 -37.57
N LYS A 385 3.99 13.46 -36.25
CA LYS A 385 4.90 14.20 -35.36
C LYS A 385 4.80 13.77 -33.89
N ASP A 386 5.93 13.77 -33.19
CA ASP A 386 5.98 13.80 -31.72
C ASP A 386 5.85 15.24 -31.21
N ILE A 387 4.97 15.45 -30.25
CA ILE A 387 4.88 16.70 -29.50
C ILE A 387 5.72 16.51 -28.24
N ARG A 388 6.64 17.45 -27.97
CA ARG A 388 7.61 17.35 -26.87
C ARG A 388 7.62 18.59 -26.00
N ASP A 389 7.69 18.37 -24.69
CA ASP A 389 8.03 19.36 -23.66
C ASP A 389 9.05 18.71 -22.70
N GLY A 390 10.32 18.67 -23.13
CA GLY A 390 11.38 17.82 -22.56
C GLY A 390 11.21 16.32 -22.81
N THR A 391 10.00 15.79 -22.68
CA THR A 391 9.59 14.40 -22.99
C THR A 391 8.44 14.38 -23.99
N VAL A 392 8.10 13.23 -24.57
CA VAL A 392 6.92 13.12 -25.45
C VAL A 392 5.66 13.29 -24.61
N VAL A 393 4.85 14.26 -25.00
CA VAL A 393 3.61 14.66 -24.32
C VAL A 393 2.35 14.30 -25.11
N GLY A 394 2.54 13.94 -26.38
CA GLY A 394 1.51 13.39 -27.23
C GLY A 394 2.05 13.21 -28.65
N THR A 395 1.26 12.58 -29.51
CA THR A 395 1.67 12.29 -30.89
C THR A 395 0.55 12.59 -31.87
N ILE A 396 0.91 13.13 -33.04
CA ILE A 396 -0.03 13.43 -34.12
C ILE A 396 0.07 12.30 -35.15
N TRP A 397 -1.10 11.79 -35.52
CA TRP A 397 -1.27 10.71 -36.48
C TRP A 397 -2.22 11.15 -37.58
N LYS A 398 -2.05 10.57 -38.75
CA LYS A 398 -2.89 10.80 -39.92
C LYS A 398 -3.51 9.48 -40.34
N LYS A 399 -4.78 9.54 -40.71
CA LYS A 399 -5.47 8.46 -41.41
C LYS A 399 -6.25 9.06 -42.57
N GLU A 400 -5.90 8.69 -43.79
CA GLU A 400 -6.50 9.26 -45.01
C GLU A 400 -6.41 10.80 -45.02
N ASN A 401 -7.52 11.52 -44.85
CA ASN A 401 -7.56 12.99 -44.81
C ASN A 401 -7.70 13.57 -43.40
N ASP A 402 -7.88 12.72 -42.39
CA ASP A 402 -8.12 13.12 -41.00
C ASP A 402 -6.84 13.04 -40.16
N TYR A 403 -6.79 13.87 -39.13
CA TYR A 403 -5.69 13.94 -38.18
C TYR A 403 -6.17 13.64 -36.76
N TYR A 404 -5.33 12.96 -36.00
CA TYR A 404 -5.62 12.48 -34.66
C TYR A 404 -4.48 12.85 -33.72
N TYR A 405 -4.84 13.21 -32.49
CA TYR A 405 -3.93 13.41 -31.38
C TYR A 405 -4.06 12.23 -30.41
N PHE A 406 -2.97 11.51 -30.18
CA PHE A 406 -2.86 10.47 -29.16
C PHE A 406 -2.19 11.06 -27.93
N ASP A 407 -2.88 10.99 -26.80
CA ASP A 407 -2.48 11.67 -25.59
C ASP A 407 -1.42 10.91 -24.77
N GLU A 408 -0.43 11.67 -24.28
CA GLU A 408 0.50 11.26 -23.23
C GLU A 408 0.61 12.31 -22.10
N PHE A 409 -0.26 13.33 -22.10
CA PHE A 409 -0.27 14.47 -21.18
C PHE A 409 -1.29 14.35 -20.04
N TYR A 410 -1.90 13.18 -19.86
CA TYR A 410 -2.95 12.87 -18.88
C TYR A 410 -4.25 13.63 -19.15
N MET A 411 -4.61 13.76 -20.42
CA MET A 411 -5.95 14.19 -20.81
C MET A 411 -6.99 13.18 -20.32
N LYS A 412 -8.27 13.56 -20.39
CA LYS A 412 -9.35 12.69 -19.94
C LYS A 412 -9.49 11.42 -20.80
N ASN A 413 -9.25 11.54 -22.10
CA ASN A 413 -9.36 10.46 -23.07
C ASN A 413 -8.03 10.28 -23.81
N THR A 414 -7.85 9.12 -24.40
CA THR A 414 -6.58 8.73 -25.02
C THR A 414 -6.42 9.25 -26.44
N ILE A 415 -7.53 9.37 -27.19
CA ILE A 415 -7.51 9.71 -28.61
C ILE A 415 -8.53 10.80 -28.91
N TYR A 416 -8.08 11.81 -29.65
CA TYR A 416 -8.91 12.92 -30.14
C TYR A 416 -8.72 13.09 -31.64
N GLN A 417 -9.79 13.32 -32.39
CA GLN A 417 -9.75 13.81 -33.76
C GLN A 417 -9.52 15.32 -33.75
N ILE A 418 -8.61 15.80 -34.59
CA ILE A 418 -8.34 17.22 -34.82
C ILE A 418 -9.29 17.70 -35.91
N VAL A 419 -10.14 18.67 -35.58
CA VAL A 419 -11.27 19.06 -36.43
C VAL A 419 -10.90 20.02 -37.55
N ASP A 420 -9.91 20.89 -37.31
CA ASP A 420 -9.58 21.98 -38.22
C ASP A 420 -8.07 22.14 -38.41
N ASN A 421 -7.70 22.69 -39.57
CA ASN A 421 -6.31 22.90 -39.95
C ASN A 421 -5.60 23.93 -39.06
N GLU A 422 -6.30 24.91 -38.48
CA GLU A 422 -5.70 25.88 -37.56
C GLU A 422 -5.16 25.17 -36.29
N THR A 423 -5.95 24.24 -35.76
CA THR A 423 -5.58 23.42 -34.60
C THR A 423 -4.46 22.45 -34.95
N LEU A 424 -4.52 21.83 -36.15
CA LEU A 424 -3.43 20.99 -36.63
C LEU A 424 -2.13 21.79 -36.74
N ASP A 425 -2.15 22.95 -37.37
CA ASP A 425 -0.99 23.84 -37.52
C ASP A 425 -0.47 24.29 -36.15
N TYR A 426 -1.35 24.62 -35.22
CA TYR A 426 -0.97 24.94 -33.84
C TYR A 426 -0.22 23.78 -33.18
N LEU A 427 -0.77 22.55 -33.21
CA LEU A 427 -0.15 21.37 -32.59
C LEU A 427 1.15 20.96 -33.30
N LEU A 428 1.26 21.19 -34.61
CA LEU A 428 2.46 20.92 -35.38
C LEU A 428 3.57 21.94 -35.12
N ASN A 429 3.27 23.18 -34.75
CA ASN A 429 4.27 24.25 -34.59
C ASN A 429 4.53 24.67 -33.15
N THR A 430 3.69 24.27 -32.20
CA THR A 430 3.87 24.62 -30.78
C THR A 430 5.08 23.90 -30.18
N ASN A 431 5.83 24.65 -29.36
CA ASN A 431 6.92 24.14 -28.51
C ASN A 431 6.53 24.12 -27.03
N ASN A 432 5.29 24.48 -26.69
CA ASN A 432 4.82 24.58 -25.32
C ASN A 432 3.35 24.13 -25.25
N ILE A 433 3.14 22.83 -25.07
CA ILE A 433 1.83 22.26 -24.77
C ILE A 433 1.71 22.11 -23.27
N ASN A 434 0.64 22.69 -22.72
CA ASN A 434 0.25 22.48 -21.34
C ASN A 434 -1.19 21.93 -21.27
N HIS A 435 -1.58 21.50 -20.07
CA HIS A 435 -2.82 20.76 -19.86
C HIS A 435 -4.02 21.67 -20.15
N ASP A 436 -3.97 22.92 -19.67
CA ASP A 436 -5.04 23.90 -19.83
C ASP A 436 -5.30 24.22 -21.30
N ASN A 437 -4.25 24.36 -22.12
CA ASN A 437 -4.37 24.59 -23.55
C ASN A 437 -5.07 23.42 -24.24
N MET A 438 -4.69 22.19 -23.90
CA MET A 438 -5.31 20.99 -24.48
C MET A 438 -6.77 20.83 -24.05
N VAL A 439 -7.08 21.10 -22.77
CA VAL A 439 -8.45 21.12 -22.26
C VAL A 439 -9.28 22.17 -22.98
N ASN A 440 -8.75 23.38 -23.19
CA ASN A 440 -9.43 24.44 -23.93
C ASN A 440 -9.74 24.01 -25.38
N LEU A 441 -8.85 23.29 -26.06
CA LEU A 441 -9.14 22.76 -27.41
C LEU A 441 -10.29 21.74 -27.40
N VAL A 442 -10.38 20.90 -26.36
CA VAL A 442 -11.49 19.94 -26.19
C VAL A 442 -12.80 20.67 -25.89
N GLU A 443 -12.79 21.63 -24.96
CA GLU A 443 -13.99 22.41 -24.58
C GLU A 443 -14.56 23.22 -25.76
N ASN A 444 -13.68 23.75 -26.61
CA ASN A 444 -14.05 24.46 -27.83
C ASN A 444 -14.35 23.54 -29.03
N LYS A 445 -14.40 22.21 -28.82
CA LYS A 445 -14.67 21.19 -29.85
C LYS A 445 -13.70 21.19 -31.03
N LYS A 446 -12.49 21.73 -30.83
CA LYS A 446 -11.37 21.64 -31.79
C LYS A 446 -10.69 20.27 -31.73
N LEU A 447 -10.79 19.61 -30.58
CA LEU A 447 -10.44 18.21 -30.37
C LEU A 447 -11.70 17.42 -29.97
N ILE A 448 -12.09 16.45 -30.79
CA ILE A 448 -13.29 15.62 -30.54
C ILE A 448 -12.83 14.23 -30.08
N VAL A 449 -13.37 13.75 -28.96
CA VAL A 449 -13.06 12.41 -28.43
C VAL A 449 -13.44 11.33 -29.44
N VAL A 450 -12.51 10.41 -29.70
CA VAL A 450 -12.76 9.20 -30.48
C VAL A 450 -13.15 8.07 -29.53
N ASN A 451 -14.28 7.41 -29.82
CA ASN A 451 -14.76 6.27 -29.05
C ASN A 451 -14.56 4.98 -29.87
N GLY A 452 -13.75 4.07 -29.35
CA GLY A 452 -13.57 2.73 -29.90
C GLY A 452 -14.60 1.72 -29.41
N GLU A 453 -14.50 0.50 -29.92
CA GLU A 453 -15.30 -0.64 -29.49
C GLU A 453 -14.61 -1.36 -28.32
N GLU A 454 -15.28 -1.49 -27.17
CA GLU A 454 -14.73 -2.20 -26.02
C GLU A 454 -14.48 -3.67 -26.35
N LYS A 455 -13.25 -4.16 -26.12
CA LYS A 455 -12.89 -5.57 -26.35
C LYS A 455 -12.65 -6.34 -25.06
N ILE A 456 -11.92 -5.74 -24.12
CA ILE A 456 -11.62 -6.39 -22.84
C ILE A 456 -11.46 -5.37 -21.71
N ARG A 457 -11.81 -5.77 -20.49
CA ARG A 457 -11.83 -4.91 -19.30
C ARG A 457 -11.16 -5.58 -18.11
N ALA A 458 -10.26 -4.85 -17.45
CA ALA A 458 -9.75 -5.18 -16.14
C ALA A 458 -10.43 -4.30 -15.08
N THR A 459 -11.06 -4.92 -14.08
CA THR A 459 -11.77 -4.22 -12.99
C THR A 459 -11.12 -4.50 -11.66
N THR A 460 -10.70 -3.44 -10.96
CA THR A 460 -10.23 -3.50 -9.58
C THR A 460 -11.30 -2.92 -8.66
N GLU A 461 -12.08 -3.80 -8.03
CA GLU A 461 -13.07 -3.40 -7.02
C GLU A 461 -12.38 -2.96 -5.73
N LEU A 462 -12.64 -1.73 -5.29
CA LEU A 462 -12.07 -1.20 -4.06
C LEU A 462 -12.92 -1.66 -2.87
N ASN A 463 -12.29 -2.38 -1.95
CA ASN A 463 -12.92 -2.80 -0.70
C ASN A 463 -13.12 -1.60 0.21
N GLY A 464 -14.24 -0.91 0.03
CA GLY A 464 -14.68 0.11 0.98
C GLY A 464 -15.08 -0.57 2.29
N VAL A 465 -14.20 -0.56 3.31
CA VAL A 465 -14.56 -0.80 4.73
C VAL A 465 -15.84 -0.04 5.07
N TYR A 466 -16.03 1.13 4.48
CA TYR A 466 -17.23 1.96 4.56
C TYR A 466 -18.54 1.28 4.08
N ARG A 467 -18.52 0.46 3.02
CA ARG A 467 -19.70 -0.31 2.56
C ARG A 467 -20.10 -1.35 3.59
N PHE A 468 -19.13 -2.04 4.16
CA PHE A 468 -19.36 -2.99 5.25
C PHE A 468 -19.94 -2.24 6.46
N VAL A 469 -19.27 -1.19 6.94
CA VAL A 469 -19.71 -0.38 8.09
C VAL A 469 -21.13 0.18 7.90
N ILE A 470 -21.50 0.71 6.73
CA ILE A 470 -22.86 1.23 6.49
C ILE A 470 -23.91 0.12 6.43
N LYS A 471 -23.61 -1.00 5.76
CA LYS A 471 -24.56 -2.12 5.64
C LYS A 471 -24.88 -2.69 7.01
N TYR A 472 -23.88 -2.80 7.88
CA TYR A 472 -24.04 -3.34 9.23
C TYR A 472 -24.43 -2.28 10.28
N SER A 473 -24.18 -0.99 10.07
CA SER A 473 -24.60 0.07 11.01
C SER A 473 -26.12 0.24 11.08
N LYS A 474 -26.84 0.06 9.96
CA LYS A 474 -28.31 0.04 9.94
C LYS A 474 -28.88 -1.15 10.72
N ILE A 475 -28.25 -2.32 10.58
CA ILE A 475 -28.59 -3.53 11.34
C ILE A 475 -28.34 -3.27 12.83
N PHE A 476 -27.22 -2.64 13.18
CA PHE A 476 -26.87 -2.27 14.55
C PHE A 476 -27.87 -1.30 15.18
N LEU A 477 -28.27 -0.24 14.45
CA LEU A 477 -29.28 0.72 14.93
C LEU A 477 -30.64 0.04 15.16
N PHE A 478 -31.04 -0.87 14.28
CA PHE A 478 -32.28 -1.64 14.44
C PHE A 478 -32.22 -2.56 15.67
N ILE A 479 -31.09 -3.22 15.91
CA ILE A 479 -30.86 -4.03 17.12
C ILE A 479 -30.95 -3.16 18.38
N LEU A 480 -30.36 -1.97 18.40
CA LEU A 480 -30.45 -1.04 19.54
C LEU A 480 -31.89 -0.59 19.82
N ILE A 481 -32.67 -0.28 18.77
CA ILE A 481 -34.10 0.07 18.90
C ILE A 481 -34.89 -1.12 19.45
N ALA A 482 -34.65 -2.34 18.95
CA ALA A 482 -35.32 -3.55 19.42
C ALA A 482 -35.00 -3.84 20.90
N ILE A 483 -33.73 -3.71 21.32
CA ILE A 483 -33.32 -3.86 22.72
C ILE A 483 -33.99 -2.80 23.60
N GLY A 484 -34.02 -1.55 23.16
CA GLY A 484 -34.72 -0.47 23.86
C GLY A 484 -36.22 -0.75 24.02
N GLY A 485 -36.86 -1.29 22.99
CA GLY A 485 -38.26 -1.72 23.02
C GLY A 485 -38.51 -2.85 24.03
N ILE A 486 -37.67 -3.88 24.03
CA ILE A 486 -37.73 -4.99 25.00
C ILE A 486 -37.54 -4.48 26.42
N PHE A 487 -36.58 -3.58 26.65
CA PHE A 487 -36.34 -2.99 27.97
C PHE A 487 -37.54 -2.16 28.46
N ARG A 488 -38.19 -1.40 27.56
CA ARG A 488 -39.40 -0.64 27.87
C ARG A 488 -40.58 -1.55 28.21
N LEU A 489 -40.77 -2.65 27.49
CA LEU A 489 -41.78 -3.67 27.80
C LEU A 489 -41.52 -4.35 29.14
N TYR A 490 -40.26 -4.68 29.45
CA TYR A 490 -39.87 -5.25 30.74
C TYR A 490 -40.16 -4.28 31.89
N LYS A 491 -39.79 -3.00 31.75
CA LYS A 491 -40.09 -1.95 32.75
C LYS A 491 -41.60 -1.81 32.99
N ASN A 492 -42.40 -1.76 31.92
CA ASN A 492 -43.86 -1.68 32.02
C ASN A 492 -44.47 -2.92 32.69
N SER A 493 -43.96 -4.12 32.41
CA SER A 493 -44.41 -5.36 33.08
C SER A 493 -44.10 -5.34 34.58
N LYS A 494 -42.92 -4.81 34.97
CA LYS A 494 -42.50 -4.71 36.36
C LYS A 494 -43.33 -3.68 37.13
N GLU A 495 -43.66 -2.55 36.52
CA GLU A 495 -44.57 -1.55 37.09
C GLU A 495 -46.01 -2.06 37.22
N LYS A 496 -46.51 -2.79 36.21
CA LYS A 496 -47.84 -3.43 36.26
C LYS A 496 -47.91 -4.48 37.36
N ASN A 497 -46.88 -5.31 37.50
CA ASN A 497 -46.77 -6.29 38.59
C ASN A 497 -46.70 -5.59 39.96
N LYS A 498 -45.93 -4.49 40.11
CA LYS A 498 -45.87 -3.69 41.35
C LYS A 498 -47.25 -3.11 41.73
N LYS A 499 -48.05 -2.66 40.76
CA LYS A 499 -49.43 -2.19 40.98
C LYS A 499 -50.35 -3.33 41.43
N ILE A 500 -50.27 -4.49 40.79
CA ILE A 500 -51.07 -5.68 41.15
C ILE A 500 -50.72 -6.15 42.57
N THR A 501 -49.43 -6.22 42.94
CA THR A 501 -49.02 -6.59 44.32
C THR A 501 -49.48 -5.57 45.37
N LYS A 502 -49.66 -4.30 45.00
CA LYS A 502 -50.21 -3.26 45.88
C LYS A 502 -51.72 -3.38 46.09
N ILE A 503 -52.44 -3.88 45.08
CA ILE A 503 -53.89 -4.11 45.14
C ILE A 503 -54.20 -5.36 45.96
N ILE A 504 -53.37 -6.41 45.89
CA ILE A 504 -53.54 -7.66 46.67
C ILE A 504 -53.17 -7.47 48.17
N LYS A 505 -52.46 -6.40 48.52
CA LYS A 505 -52.07 -6.07 49.92
C LYS A 505 -53.03 -5.08 50.62
N LYS A 506 -54.09 -4.66 49.96
CA LYS A 506 -55.23 -3.92 50.54
C LYS A 506 -56.40 -4.88 50.61
#